data_AF-A0A6V8PK96-F1
#
_entry.id   AF-A0A6V8PK96-F1
#
_cell.length_a   1.000
_cell.length_b   1.000
_cell.length_c   1.000
_cell.angle_alpha   90.00
_cell.angle_beta   90.00
_cell.angle_gamma   90.00
#
_symmetry.space_group_name_H-M   'P 1'
#
loop_
_entity.id
_entity.type
_entity.pdbx_description
1 polymer ?
#
loop_
_entity_poly.entity_id
_entity_poly.type
_entity_poly.pdbx_seq_one_letter_code
_entity_poly.pdbx_strand_id
1 'polypeptide(L)'
;SFTDVDEMRAALKGYLESGIFTVGTYEGTAKAGVLLCGNLKKETMDEDGFGDMFEELPSVFHESALIERFHGFIKGWNIPRMNDDLKIAGWALNSEYFCSIMHELRDDMSYRAIVDELIEVPEAADTRDTEAVKRIATAYLQLLFPHVRSANDITAREFKRYCLDRARKMRDTIKYQLGLLDVEYRGKDIPSFSVRPDPEEVG
;
A
#
# COMPACT_ATOMS: atom_id res chain seq x y z
N SER A 1 -11.73 23.68 -13.55
CA SER A 1 -10.27 23.88 -13.51
C SER A 1 -9.93 24.29 -12.10
N PHE A 2 -9.17 23.49 -11.36
CA PHE A 2 -8.65 23.93 -10.07
C PHE A 2 -7.61 25.02 -10.36
N THR A 3 -7.91 26.26 -9.97
CA THR A 3 -7.06 27.42 -10.23
C THR A 3 -5.92 27.55 -9.23
N ASP A 4 -6.00 26.84 -8.10
CA ASP A 4 -5.04 26.91 -7.01
C ASP A 4 -4.48 25.52 -6.66
N VAL A 5 -3.16 25.39 -6.70
CA VAL A 5 -2.42 24.17 -6.36
C VAL A 5 -2.59 23.86 -4.86
N ASP A 6 -2.69 24.88 -4.02
CA ASP A 6 -2.82 24.72 -2.58
C ASP A 6 -4.22 24.25 -2.18
N GLU A 7 -5.26 24.67 -2.92
CA GLU A 7 -6.61 24.14 -2.77
C GLU A 7 -6.67 22.65 -3.10
N MET A 8 -6.01 22.21 -4.19
CA MET A 8 -5.89 20.79 -4.52
C MET A 8 -5.13 19.99 -3.45
N ARG A 9 -4.04 20.55 -2.89
CA ARG A 9 -3.30 19.90 -1.79
C ARG A 9 -4.17 19.72 -0.56
N ALA A 10 -4.90 20.76 -0.16
CA ALA A 10 -5.77 20.70 1.00
C ALA A 10 -6.87 19.64 0.82
N ALA A 11 -7.51 19.61 -0.35
CA ALA A 11 -8.52 18.61 -0.69
C ALA A 11 -7.96 17.18 -0.68
N LEU A 12 -6.78 16.96 -1.30
CA LEU A 12 -6.15 15.64 -1.34
C LEU A 12 -5.70 15.18 0.05
N LYS A 13 -5.14 16.06 0.88
CA LYS A 13 -4.76 15.70 2.25
C LYS A 13 -5.97 15.28 3.08
N GLY A 14 -7.05 16.06 3.02
CA GLY A 14 -8.30 15.72 3.69
C GLY A 14 -8.84 14.36 3.23
N TYR A 15 -8.89 14.14 1.92
CA TYR A 15 -9.37 12.89 1.35
C TYR A 15 -8.51 11.68 1.71
N LEU A 16 -7.18 11.80 1.67
CA LEU A 16 -6.27 10.70 1.99
C LEU A 16 -6.27 10.34 3.49
N GLU A 17 -6.62 11.29 4.37
CA GLU A 17 -6.71 11.04 5.81
C GLU A 17 -8.06 10.40 6.21
N SER A 18 -9.18 10.97 5.74
CA SER A 18 -10.52 10.63 6.24
C SER A 18 -11.47 10.06 5.18
N GLY A 19 -11.08 10.04 3.91
CA GLY A 19 -11.95 9.69 2.79
C GLY A 19 -13.04 10.73 2.51
N ILE A 20 -12.96 11.91 3.13
CA ILE A 20 -13.91 13.01 2.97
C ILE A 20 -13.41 13.95 1.87
N PHE A 21 -14.32 14.37 0.99
CA PHE A 21 -14.05 15.39 -0.01
C PHE A 21 -15.11 16.49 0.05
N THR A 22 -14.70 17.71 -0.29
CA THR A 22 -15.57 18.89 -0.29
C THR A 22 -15.57 19.52 -1.67
N VAL A 23 -16.76 19.79 -2.21
CA VAL A 23 -16.94 20.50 -3.48
C VAL A 23 -17.90 21.67 -3.25
N GLY A 24 -17.36 22.89 -3.23
CA GLY A 24 -18.13 24.07 -2.86
C GLY A 24 -18.63 23.97 -1.41
N THR A 25 -19.94 23.91 -1.22
CA THR A 25 -20.57 23.75 0.10
C THR A 25 -20.99 22.31 0.42
N TYR A 26 -20.76 21.37 -0.50
CA TYR A 26 -21.11 19.96 -0.31
C TYR A 26 -19.93 19.18 0.27
N GLU A 27 -20.18 18.44 1.35
CA GLU A 27 -19.24 17.49 1.94
C GLU A 27 -19.77 16.06 1.71
N GLY A 28 -18.90 15.16 1.27
CA GLY A 28 -19.25 13.75 1.06
C GLY A 28 -18.08 12.82 1.41
N THR A 29 -18.40 11.54 1.57
CA THR A 29 -17.41 10.47 1.76
C THR A 29 -17.29 9.63 0.49
N ALA A 30 -16.09 9.17 0.17
CA ALA A 30 -15.86 8.24 -0.92
C ALA A 30 -15.00 7.05 -0.49
N LYS A 31 -15.34 5.87 -1.04
CA LYS A 31 -14.60 4.61 -0.84
C LYS A 31 -13.64 4.34 -2.02
N ALA A 32 -12.83 5.31 -2.44
CA ALA A 32 -11.89 5.16 -3.56
C ALA A 32 -10.42 5.32 -3.13
N GLY A 33 -9.52 4.61 -3.80
CA GLY A 33 -8.07 4.82 -3.65
C GLY A 33 -7.55 5.87 -4.63
N VAL A 34 -6.45 6.52 -4.28
CA VAL A 34 -5.70 7.39 -5.19
C VAL A 34 -4.47 6.62 -5.67
N LEU A 35 -4.25 6.61 -6.99
CA LEU A 35 -3.11 5.97 -7.62
C LEU A 35 -2.42 6.99 -8.53
N LEU A 36 -1.12 7.17 -8.34
CA LEU A 36 -0.29 8.03 -9.18
C LEU A 36 0.54 7.15 -10.10
N CYS A 37 0.42 7.37 -11.40
CA CYS A 37 1.20 6.69 -12.43
C CYS A 37 2.21 7.68 -12.99
N GLY A 38 3.50 7.44 -12.73
CA GLY A 38 4.61 8.23 -13.24
C GLY A 38 5.59 7.34 -14.00
N ASN A 39 6.26 7.92 -15.00
CA ASN A 39 7.40 7.29 -15.65
C ASN A 39 8.67 7.83 -15.01
N LEU A 40 9.55 6.94 -14.53
CA LEU A 40 10.83 7.34 -13.96
C LEU A 40 11.93 7.33 -15.03
N LYS A 41 12.93 8.18 -14.84
CA LYS A 41 14.19 8.14 -15.59
C LYS A 41 14.91 6.81 -15.35
N LYS A 42 15.65 6.33 -16.36
CA LYS A 42 16.33 5.03 -16.28
C LYS A 42 17.38 5.01 -15.17
N GLU A 43 18.06 6.13 -14.98
CA GLU A 43 19.10 6.31 -13.97
C GLU A 43 18.52 6.08 -12.56
N THR A 44 17.35 6.67 -12.26
CA THR A 44 16.63 6.46 -10.99
C THR A 44 16.16 5.01 -10.82
N MET A 45 15.81 4.33 -11.92
CA MET A 45 15.43 2.91 -11.89
C MET A 45 16.63 2.00 -11.63
N ASP A 46 17.78 2.31 -12.22
CA ASP A 46 19.04 1.57 -12.05
C ASP A 46 19.59 1.73 -10.62
N GLU A 47 19.29 2.86 -9.96
CA GLU A 47 19.51 3.07 -8.52
C GLU A 47 18.48 2.34 -7.63
N ASP A 48 17.59 1.49 -8.18
CA ASP A 48 16.56 0.74 -7.46
C ASP A 48 15.78 1.56 -6.41
N GLY A 49 15.45 2.81 -6.75
CA GLY A 49 14.70 3.71 -5.88
C GLY A 49 15.50 4.38 -4.76
N PHE A 50 16.84 4.37 -4.84
CA PHE A 50 17.71 5.21 -4.00
C PHE A 50 17.81 6.68 -4.50
N GLY A 51 17.40 6.96 -5.74
CA GLY A 51 17.22 8.33 -6.26
C GLY A 51 15.83 8.91 -5.96
N ASP A 52 15.63 10.21 -6.24
CA ASP A 52 14.32 10.87 -6.11
C ASP A 52 13.35 10.36 -7.20
N MET A 53 12.30 9.67 -6.77
CA MET A 53 11.27 9.09 -7.64
C MET A 53 10.03 9.98 -7.75
N PHE A 54 9.95 11.06 -6.97
CA PHE A 54 8.81 11.98 -6.99
C PHE A 54 9.08 13.17 -7.91
N GLU A 55 10.32 13.43 -8.32
CA GLU A 55 10.73 14.54 -9.20
C GLU A 55 9.85 14.71 -10.47
N GLU A 56 9.43 13.60 -11.07
CA GLU A 56 8.64 13.58 -12.32
C GLU A 56 7.14 13.83 -12.10
N LEU A 57 6.67 13.83 -10.85
CA LEU A 57 5.29 14.12 -10.54
C LEU A 57 5.04 15.64 -10.56
N PRO A 58 3.79 16.09 -10.75
CA PRO A 58 3.48 17.50 -10.64
C PRO A 58 3.87 18.06 -9.27
N SER A 59 4.31 19.33 -9.22
CA SER A 59 4.79 20.00 -7.99
C SER A 59 3.82 19.97 -6.81
N VAL A 60 2.52 19.77 -7.08
CA VAL A 60 1.50 19.52 -6.05
C VAL A 60 1.86 18.34 -5.13
N PHE A 61 2.60 17.34 -5.65
CA PHE A 61 3.01 16.13 -4.95
C PHE A 61 4.39 16.22 -4.29
N HIS A 62 5.13 17.31 -4.44
CA HIS A 62 6.45 17.50 -3.84
C HIS A 62 6.36 18.04 -2.40
N GLU A 63 5.44 17.51 -1.61
CA GLU A 63 5.21 17.92 -0.23
C GLU A 63 5.25 16.70 0.69
N SER A 64 6.14 16.74 1.70
CA SER A 64 6.33 15.65 2.65
C SER A 64 5.03 15.27 3.35
N ALA A 65 4.22 16.26 3.75
CA ALA A 65 2.89 16.05 4.33
C ALA A 65 1.93 15.29 3.39
N LEU A 66 2.00 15.48 2.07
CA LEU A 66 1.15 14.69 1.18
C LEU A 66 1.70 13.27 1.00
N ILE A 67 3.03 13.14 0.85
CA ILE A 67 3.69 11.86 0.58
C ILE A 67 3.54 10.89 1.75
N GLU A 68 3.59 11.36 3.00
CA GLU A 68 3.44 10.51 4.20
C GLU A 68 2.10 9.76 4.25
N ARG A 69 1.08 10.24 3.53
CA ARG A 69 -0.26 9.66 3.43
C ARG A 69 -0.39 8.55 2.39
N PHE A 70 0.61 8.35 1.51
CA PHE A 70 0.60 7.22 0.58
C PHE A 70 0.96 5.92 1.27
N HIS A 71 0.10 4.90 1.12
CA HIS A 71 0.34 3.63 1.79
C HIS A 71 1.54 2.85 1.22
N GLY A 72 1.82 2.98 -0.08
CA GLY A 72 2.91 2.23 -0.68
C GLY A 72 3.25 2.64 -2.10
N PHE A 73 4.42 2.18 -2.55
CA PHE A 73 4.93 2.41 -3.90
C PHE A 73 5.15 1.08 -4.63
N ILE A 74 4.74 1.00 -5.89
CA ILE A 74 4.98 -0.17 -6.75
C ILE A 74 6.08 0.18 -7.75
N LYS A 75 7.24 -0.47 -7.60
CA LYS A 75 8.36 -0.37 -8.54
C LYS A 75 8.03 -1.09 -9.85
N GLY A 76 7.53 -0.35 -10.84
CA GLY A 76 7.08 -0.91 -12.12
C GLY A 76 8.14 -1.69 -12.90
N TRP A 77 9.43 -1.38 -12.70
CA TRP A 77 10.54 -2.10 -13.35
C TRP A 77 10.79 -3.51 -12.82
N ASN A 78 10.25 -3.84 -11.64
CA ASN A 78 10.30 -5.19 -11.11
C ASN A 78 9.24 -6.10 -11.74
N ILE A 79 8.32 -5.53 -12.53
CA ILE A 79 7.30 -6.29 -13.25
C ILE A 79 7.93 -6.80 -14.56
N PRO A 80 8.00 -8.12 -14.77
CA PRO A 80 8.57 -8.65 -16.00
C PRO A 80 7.74 -8.21 -17.21
N ARG A 81 8.41 -8.00 -18.35
CA ARG A 81 7.69 -7.77 -19.60
C ARG A 81 6.91 -9.03 -19.96
N MET A 82 5.66 -8.83 -20.37
CA MET A 82 4.81 -9.92 -20.86
C MET A 82 5.48 -10.59 -22.07
N ASN A 83 5.56 -11.91 -22.04
CA ASN A 83 6.01 -12.74 -23.14
C ASN A 83 5.04 -13.91 -23.34
N ASP A 84 5.24 -14.71 -24.38
CA ASP A 84 4.31 -15.80 -24.70
C ASP A 84 4.27 -16.89 -23.61
N ASP A 85 5.37 -17.11 -22.89
CA ASP A 85 5.45 -18.09 -21.80
C ASP A 85 4.65 -17.67 -20.55
N LEU A 86 4.36 -16.37 -20.40
CA LEU A 86 3.49 -15.84 -19.34
C LEU A 86 2.00 -15.92 -19.70
N LYS A 87 1.65 -16.35 -20.92
CA LYS A 87 0.24 -16.55 -21.31
C LYS A 87 -0.29 -17.84 -20.69
N ILE A 88 -1.33 -17.69 -19.88
CA ILE A 88 -2.05 -18.84 -19.33
C ILE A 88 -3.02 -19.37 -20.38
N ALA A 89 -2.86 -20.63 -20.79
CA ALA A 89 -3.81 -21.36 -21.61
C ALA A 89 -4.70 -22.24 -20.71
N GLY A 90 -5.66 -21.64 -20.02
CA GLY A 90 -6.50 -22.32 -19.05
C GLY A 90 -7.76 -21.54 -18.68
N TRP A 91 -8.52 -22.07 -17.73
CA TRP A 91 -9.69 -21.40 -17.18
C TRP A 91 -9.27 -20.13 -16.45
N ALA A 92 -9.90 -19.01 -16.80
CA ALA A 92 -9.71 -17.72 -16.16
C ALA A 92 -11.05 -17.16 -15.71
N LEU A 93 -11.00 -16.30 -14.69
CA LEU A 93 -12.17 -15.52 -14.29
C LEU A 93 -12.33 -14.34 -15.25
N ASN A 94 -13.58 -14.06 -15.62
CA ASN A 94 -13.90 -12.80 -16.29
C ASN A 94 -13.53 -11.63 -15.36
N SER A 95 -12.92 -10.59 -15.91
CA SER A 95 -12.45 -9.43 -15.14
C SER A 95 -13.57 -8.71 -14.39
N GLU A 96 -14.78 -8.61 -14.96
CA GLU A 96 -15.94 -8.01 -14.28
C GLU A 96 -16.36 -8.84 -13.08
N TYR A 97 -16.42 -10.18 -13.25
CA TYR A 97 -16.77 -11.09 -12.17
C TYR A 97 -15.73 -11.07 -11.04
N PHE A 98 -14.44 -11.03 -11.40
CA PHE A 98 -13.36 -10.87 -10.45
C PHE A 98 -13.46 -9.54 -9.69
N CYS A 99 -13.74 -8.43 -10.39
CA CYS A 99 -13.96 -7.13 -9.76
C CYS A 99 -15.13 -7.15 -8.77
N SER A 100 -16.24 -7.82 -9.09
CA SER A 100 -17.36 -7.99 -8.15
C SER A 100 -16.95 -8.76 -6.90
N ILE A 101 -16.19 -9.84 -7.04
CA ILE A 101 -15.66 -10.60 -5.89
C ILE A 101 -14.77 -9.69 -5.02
N MET A 102 -13.84 -8.96 -5.63
CA MET A 102 -12.94 -8.06 -4.89
C MET A 102 -13.70 -6.92 -4.21
N HIS A 103 -14.81 -6.46 -4.80
CA HIS A 103 -15.68 -5.46 -4.20
C HIS A 103 -16.36 -5.98 -2.93
N GLU A 104 -16.94 -7.18 -2.98
CA GLU A 104 -17.56 -7.82 -1.81
C GLU A 104 -16.54 -8.13 -0.72
N LEU A 105 -15.37 -8.67 -1.09
CA LEU A 105 -14.29 -8.96 -0.14
C LEU A 105 -13.77 -7.70 0.55
N ARG A 106 -13.80 -6.55 -0.11
CA ARG A 106 -13.32 -5.28 0.47
C ARG A 106 -14.12 -4.84 1.69
N ASP A 107 -15.42 -5.16 1.75
CA ASP A 107 -16.27 -4.83 2.89
C ASP A 107 -16.24 -5.93 4.00
N ASP A 108 -15.56 -7.05 3.75
CA ASP A 108 -15.36 -8.12 4.74
C ASP A 108 -14.27 -7.74 5.77
N MET A 109 -14.73 -7.36 6.96
CA MET A 109 -13.85 -6.95 8.06
C MET A 109 -13.05 -8.10 8.68
N SER A 110 -13.39 -9.36 8.42
CA SER A 110 -12.72 -10.52 9.02
C SER A 110 -11.24 -10.58 8.61
N TYR A 111 -10.91 -10.25 7.37
CA TYR A 111 -9.52 -10.22 6.89
C TYR A 111 -8.66 -9.25 7.69
N ARG A 112 -9.21 -8.08 8.06
CA ARG A 112 -8.46 -7.11 8.87
C ARG A 112 -8.20 -7.66 10.28
N ALA A 113 -9.20 -8.28 10.89
CA ALA A 113 -9.05 -8.91 12.20
C ALA A 113 -8.00 -10.04 12.18
N ILE A 114 -7.98 -10.86 11.12
CA ILE A 114 -6.98 -11.92 10.93
C ILE A 114 -5.57 -11.33 10.81
N VAL A 115 -5.39 -10.27 10.02
CA VAL A 115 -4.11 -9.57 9.90
C VAL A 115 -3.65 -9.00 11.25
N ASP A 116 -4.57 -8.44 12.03
CA ASP A 116 -4.29 -7.92 13.38
C ASP A 116 -3.91 -9.03 14.37
N GLU A 117 -4.41 -10.25 14.18
CA GLU A 117 -4.03 -11.44 14.95
C GLU A 117 -2.66 -11.99 14.53
N LEU A 118 -2.33 -11.96 13.24
CA LEU A 118 -1.08 -12.50 12.71
C LEU A 118 0.12 -11.57 12.92
N ILE A 119 -0.08 -10.24 12.85
CA ILE A 119 1.02 -9.26 12.94
C ILE A 119 1.31 -8.91 14.41
N GLU A 120 2.61 -8.89 14.72
CA GLU A 120 3.14 -8.25 15.92
C GLU A 120 3.68 -6.86 15.57
N VAL A 121 3.16 -5.85 16.27
CA VAL A 121 3.55 -4.45 16.11
C VAL A 121 4.35 -4.05 17.35
N PRO A 122 5.54 -3.43 17.20
CA PRO A 122 6.32 -2.99 18.35
C PRO A 122 5.62 -1.87 19.13
N GLU A 123 5.98 -1.72 20.41
CA GLU A 123 5.50 -0.61 21.23
C GLU A 123 5.89 0.74 20.62
N ALA A 124 5.01 1.73 20.76
CA ALA A 124 5.18 3.09 20.22
C ALA A 124 5.43 3.15 18.69
N ALA A 125 4.97 2.14 17.94
CA ALA A 125 5.00 2.18 16.47
C ALA A 125 4.21 3.38 15.91
N ASP A 126 4.75 4.01 14.87
CA ASP A 126 4.05 5.04 14.12
C ASP A 126 2.71 4.50 13.59
N THR A 127 1.62 5.20 13.92
CA THR A 127 0.26 4.76 13.61
C THR A 127 0.00 4.76 12.12
N ARG A 128 0.57 5.70 11.36
CA ARG A 128 0.36 5.82 9.91
C ARG A 128 1.10 4.73 9.16
N ASP A 129 2.34 4.44 9.54
CA ASP A 129 3.12 3.34 8.98
C ASP A 129 2.48 1.99 9.27
N THR A 130 2.01 1.80 10.51
CA THR A 130 1.29 0.60 10.93
C THR A 130 0.02 0.40 10.11
N GLU A 131 -0.80 1.44 9.95
CA GLU A 131 -2.02 1.35 9.16
C GLU A 131 -1.75 1.09 7.68
N ALA A 132 -0.74 1.72 7.10
CA ALA A 132 -0.35 1.48 5.71
C ALA A 132 0.06 0.03 5.47
N VAL A 133 0.93 -0.52 6.33
CA VAL A 133 1.38 -1.90 6.22
C VAL A 133 0.22 -2.87 6.42
N LYS A 134 -0.61 -2.67 7.45
CA LYS A 134 -1.75 -3.55 7.72
C LYS A 134 -2.80 -3.52 6.60
N ARG A 135 -3.11 -2.34 6.03
CA ARG A 135 -4.04 -2.22 4.91
C ARG A 135 -3.54 -2.94 3.66
N ILE A 136 -2.26 -2.77 3.31
CA ILE A 136 -1.68 -3.47 2.15
C ILE A 136 -1.60 -4.97 2.39
N ALA A 137 -1.21 -5.41 3.61
CA ALA A 137 -1.19 -6.82 3.96
C ALA A 137 -2.59 -7.46 3.90
N THR A 138 -3.63 -6.74 4.35
CA THR A 138 -5.04 -7.16 4.23
C THR A 138 -5.43 -7.33 2.76
N ALA A 139 -5.09 -6.36 1.91
CA ALA A 139 -5.37 -6.44 0.48
C ALA A 139 -4.66 -7.64 -0.20
N TYR A 140 -3.41 -7.93 0.17
CA TYR A 140 -2.71 -9.12 -0.31
C TYR A 140 -3.36 -10.42 0.18
N LEU A 141 -3.82 -10.46 1.44
CA LEU A 141 -4.49 -11.63 1.99
C LEU A 141 -5.80 -11.91 1.23
N GLN A 142 -6.61 -10.88 0.96
CA GLN A 142 -7.83 -10.99 0.16
C GLN A 142 -7.54 -11.45 -1.28
N LEU A 143 -6.51 -10.88 -1.90
CA LEU A 143 -6.17 -11.14 -3.30
C LEU A 143 -5.59 -12.54 -3.52
N LEU A 144 -4.69 -12.98 -2.64
CA LEU A 144 -3.89 -14.20 -2.81
C LEU A 144 -4.46 -15.39 -2.03
N PHE A 145 -5.14 -15.14 -0.91
CA PHE A 145 -5.68 -16.16 -0.01
C PHE A 145 -7.16 -15.91 0.32
N PRO A 146 -8.05 -15.83 -0.69
CA PRO A 146 -9.48 -15.55 -0.47
C PRO A 146 -10.22 -16.66 0.31
N HIS A 147 -9.57 -17.80 0.57
CA HIS A 147 -10.12 -18.91 1.36
C HIS A 147 -9.86 -18.78 2.86
N VAL A 148 -8.94 -17.90 3.29
CA VAL A 148 -8.59 -17.70 4.70
C VAL A 148 -9.75 -17.06 5.46
N ARG A 149 -10.17 -17.68 6.57
CA ARG A 149 -11.27 -17.24 7.45
C ARG A 149 -10.87 -17.10 8.91
N SER A 150 -9.71 -17.63 9.29
CA SER A 150 -9.08 -17.49 10.60
C SER A 150 -7.56 -17.39 10.46
N ALA A 151 -6.87 -16.92 11.52
CA ALA A 151 -5.40 -16.87 11.53
C ALA A 151 -4.75 -18.25 11.33
N ASN A 152 -5.43 -19.34 11.66
CA ASN A 152 -4.92 -20.70 11.50
C ASN A 152 -5.06 -21.25 10.07
N ASP A 153 -5.77 -20.56 9.17
CA ASP A 153 -5.96 -21.01 7.79
C ASP A 153 -4.77 -20.67 6.87
N ILE A 154 -3.77 -19.96 7.40
CA ILE A 154 -2.55 -19.57 6.68
C ILE A 154 -1.34 -19.74 7.59
N THR A 155 -0.24 -20.27 7.05
CA THR A 155 0.99 -20.40 7.84
C THR A 155 1.66 -19.05 8.04
N ALA A 156 2.32 -18.86 9.18
CA ALA A 156 3.10 -17.65 9.47
C ALA A 156 4.09 -17.34 8.34
N ARG A 157 4.70 -18.38 7.76
CA ARG A 157 5.65 -18.25 6.64
C ARG A 157 4.99 -17.71 5.37
N GLU A 158 3.81 -18.20 4.99
CA GLU A 158 3.09 -17.73 3.80
C GLU A 158 2.60 -16.30 3.99
N PHE A 159 1.98 -16.02 5.13
CA PHE A 159 1.54 -14.67 5.47
C PHE A 159 2.72 -13.67 5.43
N LYS A 160 3.84 -14.03 6.07
CA LYS A 160 5.06 -13.21 6.07
C LYS A 160 5.55 -12.93 4.65
N ARG A 161 5.73 -13.98 3.83
CA ARG A 161 6.34 -13.88 2.51
C ARG A 161 5.48 -13.14 1.49
N TYR A 162 4.19 -13.42 1.48
CA TYR A 162 3.28 -12.97 0.42
C TYR A 162 2.50 -11.71 0.80
N CYS A 163 2.25 -11.47 2.10
CA CYS A 163 1.48 -10.32 2.56
C CYS A 163 2.37 -9.30 3.28
N LEU A 164 2.95 -9.65 4.43
CA LEU A 164 3.62 -8.68 5.31
C LEU A 164 4.89 -8.10 4.68
N ASP A 165 5.83 -8.93 4.22
CA ASP A 165 7.10 -8.47 3.67
C ASP A 165 6.90 -7.65 2.38
N ARG A 166 5.83 -7.93 1.62
CA ARG A 166 5.43 -7.14 0.45
C ARG A 166 4.88 -5.78 0.86
N ALA A 167 3.96 -5.75 1.81
CA ALA A 167 3.40 -4.51 2.36
C ALA A 167 4.48 -3.60 2.96
N ARG A 168 5.41 -4.18 3.75
CA ARG A 168 6.54 -3.46 4.33
C ARG A 168 7.41 -2.81 3.28
N LYS A 169 7.85 -3.55 2.25
CA LYS A 169 8.69 -3.02 1.16
C LYS A 169 8.04 -1.84 0.43
N MET A 170 6.72 -1.92 0.21
CA MET A 170 5.98 -0.84 -0.43
C MET A 170 5.96 0.43 0.43
N ARG A 171 5.75 0.31 1.76
CA ARG A 171 5.74 1.44 2.69
C ARG A 171 7.13 1.99 2.98
N ASP A 172 8.12 1.11 3.08
CA ASP A 172 9.54 1.46 3.25
C ASP A 172 10.04 2.36 2.12
N THR A 173 9.65 2.05 0.89
CA THR A 173 9.94 2.89 -0.28
C THR A 173 9.38 4.31 -0.12
N ILE A 174 8.16 4.47 0.42
CA ILE A 174 7.59 5.80 0.70
C ILE A 174 8.40 6.54 1.77
N LYS A 175 8.80 5.86 2.85
CA LYS A 175 9.62 6.46 3.92
C LYS A 175 10.99 6.89 3.45
N TYR A 176 11.63 6.08 2.62
CA TYR A 176 12.91 6.43 2.04
C TYR A 176 12.82 7.73 1.22
N GLN A 177 11.80 7.84 0.37
CA GLN A 177 11.57 9.02 -0.47
C GLN A 177 11.21 10.26 0.35
N LEU A 178 10.50 10.11 1.48
CA LEU A 178 10.31 11.21 2.43
C LEU A 178 11.63 11.72 3.01
N GLY A 179 12.57 10.83 3.32
CA GLY A 179 13.89 11.22 3.85
C GLY A 179 14.82 11.89 2.83
N LEU A 180 14.57 11.70 1.53
CA LEU A 180 15.20 12.46 0.46
C LEU A 180 14.66 13.89 0.39
N LEU A 181 13.34 14.02 0.45
CA LEU A 181 12.63 15.29 0.30
C LEU A 181 12.72 16.18 1.54
N ASP A 182 12.73 15.58 2.73
CA ASP A 182 12.65 16.29 4.00
C ASP A 182 13.63 15.70 5.02
N VAL A 183 14.51 16.56 5.52
CA VAL A 183 15.56 16.19 6.47
C VAL A 183 15.00 15.64 7.78
N GLU A 184 13.78 16.03 8.17
CA GLU A 184 13.14 15.52 9.38
C GLU A 184 12.86 14.00 9.30
N TYR A 185 12.65 13.49 8.10
CA TYR A 185 12.34 12.08 7.86
C TYR A 185 13.58 11.24 7.52
N ARG A 186 14.73 11.88 7.34
CA ARG A 186 15.96 11.22 6.92
C ARG A 186 16.44 10.22 7.98
N GLY A 187 16.60 8.96 7.57
CA GLY A 187 17.05 7.87 8.44
C GLY A 187 15.99 7.35 9.41
N LYS A 188 14.71 7.75 9.25
CA LYS A 188 13.59 7.14 9.97
C LYS A 188 13.10 5.91 9.21
N ASP A 189 13.11 4.77 9.88
CA ASP A 189 12.61 3.51 9.33
C ASP A 189 11.14 3.26 9.70
N ILE A 190 10.48 2.39 8.93
CA ILE A 190 9.17 1.84 9.32
C ILE A 190 9.31 0.94 10.57
N PRO A 191 8.24 0.74 11.36
CA PRO A 191 8.28 -0.16 12.50
C PRO A 191 8.76 -1.58 12.15
N SER A 192 9.49 -2.21 13.07
CA SER A 192 9.97 -3.59 12.93
C SER A 192 8.86 -4.60 13.19
N PHE A 193 8.00 -4.83 12.18
CA PHE A 193 6.92 -5.81 12.27
C PHE A 193 7.44 -7.27 12.25
N SER A 194 6.87 -8.12 13.09
CA SER A 194 7.02 -9.59 13.08
C SER A 194 5.67 -10.29 12.87
N VAL A 195 5.71 -11.60 12.66
CA VAL A 195 4.52 -12.46 12.54
C VAL A 195 4.52 -13.40 13.73
N ARG A 196 3.35 -13.60 14.34
CA ARG A 196 3.20 -14.58 15.42
C ARG A 196 3.54 -15.99 14.91
N PRO A 197 4.27 -16.82 15.67
CA PRO A 197 4.60 -18.17 15.26
C PRO A 197 3.35 -19.04 15.15
N ASP A 198 3.42 -20.08 14.32
CA ASP A 198 2.34 -21.04 14.17
C ASP A 198 2.13 -21.79 15.51
N PRO A 199 0.88 -22.15 15.89
CA PRO A 199 0.59 -22.75 17.21
C PRO A 199 1.40 -24.03 17.52
N GLU A 200 1.81 -24.78 16.50
CA GLU A 200 2.60 -26.01 16.63
C GLU A 200 4.09 -25.75 16.94
N GLU A 201 4.60 -24.53 16.72
CA GLU A 201 6.02 -24.18 16.95
C GLU A 201 6.29 -23.66 18.37
N VAL A 202 5.25 -23.46 19.20
CA VAL A 202 5.35 -22.90 20.57
C VAL A 202 5.39 -24.00 21.66
N GLY A 203 5.50 -25.27 21.25
CA GLY A 203 5.54 -26.46 22.13
C GLY A 203 6.94 -26.97 22.44
#